data_AF-A0A3N5H532-F1
#
_entry.id   AF-A0A3N5H532-F1
#
_cell.length_a   1.000
_cell.length_b   1.000
_cell.length_c   1.000
_cell.angle_alpha   90.00
_cell.angle_beta   90.00
_cell.angle_gamma   90.00
#
_symmetry.space_group_name_H-M   'P 1'
#
loop_
_entity.id
_entity.type
_entity.pdbx_description
1 polymer ?
#
loop_
_entity_poly.entity_id
_entity_poly.type
_entity_poly.pdbx_seq_one_letter_code
_entity_poly.pdbx_strand_id
1 'polypeptide(L)'
;MPAEGRRTRARAQVRDRPRLSRHEGVGHAGPHPGDRDGRDRRRRRVDRRVDRLGRITVGPDSAGSTPGPVCYGRGGTEPAVTDANLALGKIDPAYFAGGKIALDEKSARQALQKNVGDKLALKDFWPAAGVTEIVEENMANAARVHAIELGRDIAACTMIAFGGGAPLHACRLAEKVGVTTVIVPKGAGVGSAIGFLRAPVAYEITRSAVTSLESFDARRVNRLLDSMTRDARAVVEPALAGAKASVQIIADCRYVGQGHEIRVSVPVRKLSDADGKRLKAAFEKTYEQVYGLRIPNQEVEAITWSVTVSSKTEKPRRAAKSARRSAPQPRSRRTIYDPALGKQVNAPVYWRFDMKPGASIQGPAIIAEDETSTIVGARFGATINSLGYIVMERRS
;
A
#
# COMPACT_ATOMS: atom_id res chain seq x y z
N MET A 1 15.44 -38.61 28.58
CA MET A 1 14.52 -37.51 28.96
C MET A 1 15.19 -36.19 28.58
N PRO A 2 14.60 -35.42 27.64
CA PRO A 2 15.29 -34.35 26.90
C PRO A 2 14.82 -32.95 27.30
N ALA A 3 15.56 -31.91 26.91
CA ALA A 3 15.00 -30.58 26.65
C ALA A 3 15.85 -29.87 25.58
N GLU A 4 15.42 -30.02 24.32
CA GLU A 4 15.83 -29.19 23.18
C GLU A 4 15.32 -27.75 23.35
N GLY A 5 16.19 -26.77 23.14
CA GLY A 5 15.82 -25.36 23.01
C GLY A 5 16.10 -24.83 21.60
N ARG A 6 15.39 -25.35 20.59
CA ARG A 6 15.47 -24.84 19.21
C ARG A 6 14.91 -23.42 19.13
N ARG A 7 15.79 -22.43 18.95
CA ARG A 7 15.40 -21.07 18.54
C ARG A 7 15.01 -21.06 17.06
N THR A 8 13.71 -21.11 16.80
CA THR A 8 13.11 -20.92 15.48
C THR A 8 13.32 -19.47 15.02
N ARG A 9 14.16 -19.29 13.99
CA ARG A 9 14.32 -18.02 13.27
C ARG A 9 13.08 -17.78 12.41
N ALA A 10 12.28 -16.77 12.75
CA ALA A 10 11.20 -16.29 11.90
C ALA A 10 11.75 -15.80 10.56
N ARG A 11 11.40 -16.52 9.48
CA ARG A 11 11.68 -16.11 8.10
C ARG A 11 10.49 -15.27 7.62
N ALA A 12 10.65 -13.94 7.62
CA ALA A 12 9.75 -13.06 6.86
C ALA A 12 10.09 -13.21 5.36
N GLN A 13 9.36 -14.08 4.67
CA GLN A 13 9.16 -13.99 3.22
C GLN A 13 7.86 -13.22 3.02
N VAL A 14 7.88 -12.19 2.17
CA VAL A 14 6.64 -11.64 1.59
C VAL A 14 6.05 -12.77 0.76
N ARG A 15 5.11 -13.52 1.35
CA ARG A 15 4.62 -14.80 0.80
C ARG A 15 3.59 -14.62 -0.31
N ASP A 16 2.93 -13.46 -0.38
CA ASP A 16 1.86 -13.22 -1.34
C ASP A 16 2.15 -11.98 -2.19
N ARG A 17 1.97 -12.11 -3.51
CA ARG A 17 1.83 -10.97 -4.42
C ARG A 17 0.53 -10.22 -4.10
N PRO A 18 0.43 -8.91 -4.38
CA PRO A 18 -0.81 -8.17 -4.23
C PRO A 18 -1.96 -8.88 -4.94
N ARG A 19 -3.10 -9.07 -4.26
CA ARG A 19 -4.35 -9.46 -4.92
C ARG A 19 -4.80 -8.27 -5.75
N LEU A 20 -4.79 -8.40 -7.07
CA LEU A 20 -5.52 -7.48 -7.94
C LEU A 20 -7.01 -7.81 -7.74
N SER A 21 -7.79 -6.89 -7.15
CA SER A 21 -9.24 -7.03 -7.11
C SER A 21 -9.76 -7.01 -8.55
N ARG A 22 -10.44 -8.09 -8.97
CA ARG A 22 -11.00 -8.20 -10.33
C ARG A 22 -12.42 -7.64 -10.44
N HIS A 23 -12.94 -7.04 -9.37
CA HIS A 23 -14.22 -6.34 -9.33
C HIS A 23 -14.03 -4.87 -8.92
N GLU A 24 -13.23 -4.12 -9.69
CA GLU A 24 -13.51 -2.70 -9.87
C GLU A 24 -14.30 -2.58 -11.16
N GLY A 25 -15.56 -2.16 -11.05
CA GLY A 25 -16.40 -1.88 -12.20
C GLY A 25 -15.71 -0.85 -13.07
N VAL A 26 -15.26 -1.28 -14.25
CA VAL A 26 -14.91 -0.39 -15.35
C VAL A 26 -16.15 0.46 -15.60
N GLY A 27 -16.06 1.75 -15.31
CA GLY A 27 -17.14 2.71 -15.50
C GLY A 27 -17.74 2.54 -16.89
N HIS A 28 -18.99 2.08 -16.92
CA HIS A 28 -19.76 1.94 -18.14
C HIS A 28 -20.05 3.35 -18.69
N ALA A 29 -19.28 3.75 -19.70
CA ALA A 29 -19.60 4.85 -20.59
C ALA A 29 -19.29 4.42 -22.02
N GLY A 30 -20.12 3.52 -22.55
CA GLY A 30 -20.23 3.33 -24.00
C GLY A 30 -21.14 4.43 -24.58
N PRO A 31 -20.80 5.03 -25.74
CA PRO A 31 -21.59 6.11 -26.31
C PRO A 31 -22.79 5.56 -27.08
N HIS A 32 -24.01 5.94 -26.70
CA HIS A 32 -25.16 5.92 -27.59
C HIS A 32 -25.40 7.34 -28.13
N PRO A 33 -25.53 7.52 -29.46
CA PRO A 33 -25.78 8.82 -30.05
C PRO A 33 -27.27 9.15 -30.00
N GLY A 34 -27.59 10.34 -29.50
CA GLY A 34 -28.94 10.89 -29.54
C GLY A 34 -29.62 10.90 -28.18
N ASP A 35 -29.38 11.95 -27.41
CA ASP A 35 -30.51 12.77 -26.99
C ASP A 35 -30.06 14.19 -26.63
N ARG A 36 -30.73 15.16 -27.23
CA ARG A 36 -30.57 16.58 -26.94
C ARG A 36 -31.49 16.88 -25.75
N ASP A 37 -30.93 17.09 -24.57
CA ASP A 37 -31.61 17.94 -23.59
C ASP A 37 -30.60 18.65 -22.68
N GLY A 38 -30.66 19.98 -22.74
CA GLY A 38 -29.78 20.87 -22.00
C GLY A 38 -30.24 20.98 -20.55
N ARG A 39 -29.51 20.34 -19.63
CA ARG A 39 -29.57 20.68 -18.20
C ARG A 39 -28.17 20.82 -17.61
N ASP A 40 -27.91 22.05 -17.18
CA ASP A 40 -26.81 22.59 -16.38
C ASP A 40 -26.10 21.55 -15.49
N ARG A 41 -24.95 21.03 -15.95
CA ARG A 41 -24.01 20.28 -15.13
C ARG A 41 -23.24 21.24 -14.24
N ARG A 42 -23.83 21.62 -13.10
CA ARG A 42 -23.10 22.29 -12.03
C ARG A 42 -21.88 21.45 -11.63
N ARG A 43 -20.71 22.06 -11.79
CA ARG A 43 -19.39 21.55 -11.38
C ARG A 43 -19.48 21.06 -9.93
N ARG A 44 -19.40 19.74 -9.72
CA ARG A 44 -19.34 19.13 -8.38
C ARG A 44 -18.05 19.61 -7.70
N ARG A 45 -18.21 20.31 -6.58
CA ARG A 45 -17.13 20.96 -5.82
C ARG A 45 -16.48 19.98 -4.84
N VAL A 46 -15.18 20.14 -4.63
CA VAL A 46 -14.32 19.35 -3.74
C VAL A 46 -14.70 19.63 -2.27
N ASP A 47 -15.30 18.67 -1.56
CA ASP A 47 -15.74 18.85 -0.17
C ASP A 47 -14.78 18.19 0.83
N ARG A 48 -14.00 19.03 1.54
CA ARG A 48 -13.46 18.72 2.87
C ARG A 48 -14.12 19.67 3.85
N ARG A 49 -15.34 19.33 4.28
CA ARG A 49 -16.21 20.21 5.05
C ARG A 49 -16.50 19.62 6.42
N VAL A 50 -16.90 20.52 7.31
CA VAL A 50 -17.72 20.15 8.46
C VAL A 50 -19.14 19.90 7.92
N ASP A 51 -19.65 18.69 8.11
CA ASP A 51 -21.01 18.33 7.71
C ASP A 51 -22.06 19.04 8.59
N ARG A 52 -23.34 18.85 8.27
CA ARG A 52 -24.45 19.46 9.04
C ARG A 52 -24.50 18.98 10.50
N LEU A 53 -23.81 17.90 10.84
CA LEU A 53 -23.75 17.31 12.17
C LEU A 53 -22.46 17.70 12.92
N GLY A 54 -21.65 18.61 12.38
CA GLY A 54 -20.41 19.04 13.02
C GLY A 54 -19.24 18.07 12.86
N ARG A 55 -19.26 17.17 11.88
CA ARG A 55 -18.19 16.19 11.64
C ARG A 55 -17.29 16.64 10.51
N ILE A 56 -15.98 16.54 10.70
CA ILE A 56 -15.01 16.76 9.61
C ILE A 56 -15.08 15.59 8.64
N THR A 57 -15.32 15.86 7.36
CA THR A 57 -15.28 14.87 6.28
C THR A 57 -14.12 15.15 5.34
N VAL A 58 -13.47 14.09 4.84
CA VAL A 58 -12.38 14.19 3.88
C VAL A 58 -12.55 13.14 2.77
N GLY A 59 -12.71 13.61 1.53
CA GLY A 59 -12.95 12.76 0.35
C GLY A 59 -14.46 12.54 0.09
N PRO A 60 -14.82 11.84 -1.00
CA PRO A 60 -13.97 11.05 -1.90
C PRO A 60 -13.21 11.85 -2.97
N ASP A 61 -13.61 13.11 -3.22
CA ASP A 61 -13.03 13.91 -4.30
C ASP A 61 -11.62 14.43 -3.98
N SER A 62 -10.72 14.37 -4.97
CA SER A 62 -9.34 14.87 -4.85
C SER A 62 -9.25 16.31 -5.35
N ALA A 63 -8.39 17.12 -4.71
CA ALA A 63 -8.06 18.47 -5.19
C ALA A 63 -7.20 18.43 -6.48
N GLY A 64 -6.65 17.27 -6.84
CA GLY A 64 -5.72 17.10 -7.95
C GLY A 64 -4.46 17.94 -7.80
N SER A 65 -3.78 18.20 -8.91
CA SER A 65 -2.63 19.13 -8.99
C SER A 65 -3.02 20.52 -9.52
N THR A 66 -4.19 20.64 -10.14
CA THR A 66 -4.76 21.87 -10.70
C THR A 66 -6.29 21.84 -10.52
N PRO A 67 -6.90 22.77 -9.76
CA PRO A 67 -6.26 23.90 -9.07
C PRO A 67 -5.39 23.46 -7.88
N GLY A 68 -5.52 22.21 -7.41
CA GLY A 68 -4.69 21.67 -6.35
C GLY A 68 -5.04 22.20 -4.95
N PRO A 69 -4.22 21.83 -3.93
CA PRO A 69 -4.28 22.41 -2.59
C PRO A 69 -4.18 23.94 -2.59
N VAL A 70 -4.72 24.59 -1.55
CA VAL A 70 -4.66 26.05 -1.42
C VAL A 70 -3.22 26.53 -1.38
N CYS A 71 -2.35 25.79 -0.70
CA CYS A 71 -0.93 26.07 -0.56
C CYS A 71 -0.15 26.08 -1.87
N TYR A 72 -0.71 25.57 -2.98
CA TYR A 72 -0.06 25.65 -4.28
C TYR A 72 -0.22 27.03 -4.94
N GLY A 73 -1.12 27.89 -4.44
CA GLY A 73 -1.34 29.23 -4.99
C GLY A 73 -1.97 29.26 -6.39
N ARG A 74 -2.56 28.14 -6.85
CA ARG A 74 -3.11 27.98 -8.22
C ARG A 74 -4.63 28.15 -8.29
N GLY A 75 -5.21 28.93 -7.37
CA GLY A 75 -6.64 29.23 -7.33
C GLY A 75 -7.50 28.19 -6.59
N GLY A 76 -6.90 27.24 -5.87
CA GLY A 76 -7.63 26.37 -4.96
C GLY A 76 -8.17 27.16 -3.76
N THR A 77 -9.45 26.96 -3.41
CA THR A 77 -10.11 27.69 -2.31
C THR A 77 -10.56 26.81 -1.15
N GLU A 78 -10.62 25.50 -1.36
CA GLU A 78 -11.05 24.51 -0.37
C GLU A 78 -9.81 23.78 0.17
N PRO A 79 -9.64 23.64 1.50
CA PRO A 79 -8.44 23.07 2.07
C PRO A 79 -8.28 21.59 1.68
N ALA A 80 -7.02 21.17 1.59
CA ALA A 80 -6.62 19.80 1.32
C ALA A 80 -5.77 19.18 2.42
N VAL A 81 -5.54 17.87 2.31
CA VAL A 81 -4.65 17.14 3.23
C VAL A 81 -3.25 17.73 3.22
N THR A 82 -2.77 18.17 2.05
CA THR A 82 -1.50 18.88 1.91
C THR A 82 -1.48 20.19 2.67
N ASP A 83 -2.58 20.96 2.68
CA ASP A 83 -2.70 22.20 3.46
C ASP A 83 -2.60 21.91 4.96
N ALA A 84 -3.28 20.86 5.43
CA ALA A 84 -3.21 20.44 6.83
C ALA A 84 -1.79 19.96 7.20
N ASN A 85 -1.16 19.14 6.35
CA ASN A 85 0.20 18.66 6.56
C ASN A 85 1.22 19.82 6.58
N LEU A 86 1.03 20.84 5.75
CA LEU A 86 1.85 22.05 5.75
C LEU A 86 1.64 22.86 7.03
N ALA A 87 0.40 23.12 7.42
CA ALA A 87 0.06 23.87 8.65
C ALA A 87 0.54 23.16 9.93
N LEU A 88 0.67 21.83 9.92
CA LEU A 88 1.25 21.05 11.01
C LEU A 88 2.76 20.88 10.92
N GLY A 89 3.43 21.54 9.97
CA GLY A 89 4.88 21.51 9.78
C GLY A 89 5.43 20.20 9.22
N LYS A 90 4.59 19.25 8.80
CA LYS A 90 5.05 17.98 8.23
C LYS A 90 5.75 18.16 6.88
N ILE A 91 5.41 19.23 6.15
CA ILE A 91 5.99 19.60 4.85
C ILE A 91 6.82 20.87 5.01
N ASP A 92 7.95 20.95 4.28
CA ASP A 92 8.74 22.18 4.19
C ASP A 92 8.11 23.14 3.16
N PRO A 93 7.71 24.37 3.53
CA PRO A 93 7.14 25.32 2.58
C PRO A 93 8.13 25.75 1.48
N ALA A 94 9.43 25.80 1.79
CA ALA A 94 10.45 26.27 0.86
C ALA A 94 11.05 25.15 0.00
N TYR A 95 11.02 23.92 0.51
CA TYR A 95 11.70 22.78 -0.12
C TYR A 95 10.75 21.71 -0.70
N PHE A 96 9.48 22.05 -0.94
CA PHE A 96 8.54 21.10 -1.53
C PHE A 96 8.94 20.72 -2.97
N ALA A 97 8.89 19.42 -3.28
CA ALA A 97 9.34 18.84 -4.56
C ALA A 97 10.78 19.24 -4.93
N GLY A 98 11.70 19.22 -3.96
CA GLY A 98 13.10 19.63 -4.13
C GLY A 98 13.25 21.14 -4.35
N GLY A 99 12.36 21.95 -3.77
CA GLY A 99 12.36 23.41 -3.90
C GLY A 99 11.77 23.95 -5.22
N LYS A 100 11.16 23.09 -6.05
CA LYS A 100 10.55 23.51 -7.32
C LYS A 100 9.23 24.25 -7.15
N ILE A 101 8.57 24.09 -6.00
CA ILE A 101 7.28 24.70 -5.69
C ILE A 101 7.38 25.29 -4.29
N ALA A 102 7.31 26.61 -4.18
CA ALA A 102 7.13 27.28 -2.90
C ALA A 102 5.66 27.18 -2.48
N LEU A 103 5.42 26.77 -1.24
CA LEU A 103 4.07 26.61 -0.70
C LEU A 103 3.64 27.82 0.14
N ASP A 104 2.41 28.27 -0.06
CA ASP A 104 1.81 29.33 0.73
C ASP A 104 1.15 28.77 2.01
N GLU A 105 1.94 28.72 3.08
CA GLU A 105 1.46 28.28 4.40
C GLU A 105 0.38 29.20 4.98
N LYS A 106 0.44 30.51 4.71
CA LYS A 106 -0.51 31.48 5.26
C LYS A 106 -1.90 31.23 4.68
N SER A 107 -2.01 31.09 3.36
CA SER A 107 -3.28 30.79 2.69
C SER A 107 -3.83 29.43 3.11
N ALA A 108 -2.97 28.42 3.29
CA ALA A 108 -3.36 27.11 3.82
C ALA A 108 -4.00 27.20 5.20
N ARG A 109 -3.35 27.90 6.14
CA ARG A 109 -3.86 28.13 7.51
C ARG A 109 -5.19 28.88 7.51
N GLN A 110 -5.31 29.93 6.70
CA GLN A 110 -6.55 30.70 6.58
C GLN A 110 -7.71 29.85 6.03
N ALA A 111 -7.46 29.03 5.01
CA ALA A 111 -8.47 28.14 4.46
C ALA A 111 -8.93 27.08 5.47
N LEU A 112 -8.01 26.52 6.26
CA LEU A 112 -8.33 25.57 7.33
C LEU A 112 -9.14 26.24 8.45
N GLN A 113 -8.73 27.44 8.88
CA GLN A 113 -9.46 28.20 9.91
C GLN A 113 -10.89 28.48 9.44
N LYS A 114 -11.07 29.03 8.23
CA LYS A 114 -12.38 29.38 7.70
C LYS A 114 -13.32 28.18 7.54
N ASN A 115 -12.81 27.06 7.02
CA ASN A 115 -13.66 25.94 6.62
C ASN A 115 -13.88 24.89 7.71
N VAL A 116 -12.98 24.83 8.69
CA VAL A 116 -13.02 23.86 9.79
C VAL A 116 -13.01 24.58 11.14
N GLY A 117 -12.05 25.48 11.37
CA GLY A 117 -11.87 26.19 12.63
C GLY A 117 -13.11 26.96 13.09
N ASP A 118 -13.57 27.90 12.28
CA ASP A 118 -14.68 28.80 12.63
C ASP A 118 -16.01 28.03 12.81
N LYS A 119 -16.20 26.93 12.07
CA LYS A 119 -17.41 26.10 12.18
C LYS A 119 -17.45 25.22 13.42
N LEU A 120 -16.27 24.85 13.95
CA LEU A 120 -16.14 23.96 15.11
C LEU A 120 -15.57 24.66 16.35
N ALA A 121 -15.41 25.99 16.29
CA ALA A 121 -14.74 26.79 17.30
C ALA A 121 -13.31 26.28 17.64
N LEU A 122 -12.61 25.72 16.66
CA LEU A 122 -11.21 25.28 16.79
C LEU A 122 -10.26 26.41 16.38
N LYS A 123 -9.13 26.51 17.08
CA LYS A 123 -8.09 27.54 16.88
C LYS A 123 -6.70 26.93 16.71
N ASP A 124 -5.76 27.75 16.29
CA ASP A 124 -4.34 27.40 16.14
C ASP A 124 -4.10 26.20 15.20
N PHE A 125 -3.52 25.12 15.73
CA PHE A 125 -3.22 23.92 14.96
C PHE A 125 -4.38 22.92 14.94
N TRP A 126 -5.43 23.10 15.74
CA TRP A 126 -6.52 22.14 15.87
C TRP A 126 -7.32 21.90 14.58
N PRO A 127 -7.63 22.92 13.75
CA PRO A 127 -8.31 22.67 12.47
C PRO A 127 -7.50 21.75 11.57
N ALA A 128 -6.18 21.95 11.50
CA ALA A 128 -5.28 21.12 10.71
C ALA A 128 -5.13 19.72 11.31
N ALA A 129 -4.96 19.62 12.64
CA ALA A 129 -4.86 18.36 13.37
C ALA A 129 -6.11 17.49 13.19
N GLY A 130 -7.30 18.09 13.26
CA GLY A 130 -8.57 17.40 13.03
C GLY A 130 -8.67 16.82 11.62
N VAL A 131 -8.30 17.60 10.59
CA VAL A 131 -8.27 17.11 9.20
C VAL A 131 -7.31 15.93 9.05
N THR A 132 -6.09 16.01 9.59
CA THR A 132 -5.13 14.90 9.50
C THR A 132 -5.58 13.67 10.28
N GLU A 133 -6.18 13.82 11.46
CA GLU A 133 -6.63 12.69 12.28
C GLU A 133 -7.76 11.92 11.59
N ILE A 134 -8.70 12.61 10.92
CA ILE A 134 -9.76 11.97 10.12
C ILE A 134 -9.17 11.23 8.91
N VAL A 135 -8.23 11.84 8.19
CA VAL A 135 -7.55 11.18 7.06
C VAL A 135 -6.86 9.91 7.53
N GLU A 136 -6.13 9.99 8.63
CA GLU A 136 -5.38 8.86 9.19
C GLU A 136 -6.32 7.77 9.76
N GLU A 137 -7.50 8.12 10.29
CA GLU A 137 -8.51 7.13 10.68
C GLU A 137 -9.17 6.46 9.47
N ASN A 138 -9.48 7.22 8.41
CA ASN A 138 -10.00 6.65 7.17
C ASN A 138 -8.99 5.66 6.53
N MET A 139 -7.70 6.01 6.53
CA MET A 139 -6.62 5.11 6.09
C MET A 139 -6.52 3.87 6.99
N ALA A 140 -6.63 4.02 8.31
CA ALA A 140 -6.60 2.91 9.26
C ALA A 140 -7.77 1.95 9.04
N ASN A 141 -8.98 2.50 8.85
CA ASN A 141 -10.18 1.70 8.59
C ASN A 141 -10.05 0.91 7.29
N ALA A 142 -9.62 1.57 6.20
CA ALA A 142 -9.37 0.89 4.92
C ALA A 142 -8.35 -0.26 5.06
N ALA A 143 -7.28 -0.04 5.82
CA ALA A 143 -6.28 -1.06 6.07
C ALA A 143 -6.83 -2.24 6.90
N ARG A 144 -7.66 -1.98 7.93
CA ARG A 144 -8.33 -3.02 8.74
C ARG A 144 -9.28 -3.86 7.89
N VAL A 145 -10.12 -3.23 7.07
CA VAL A 145 -11.05 -3.93 6.16
C VAL A 145 -10.26 -4.85 5.22
N HIS A 146 -9.21 -4.34 4.58
CA HIS A 146 -8.38 -5.14 3.69
C HIS A 146 -7.68 -6.31 4.40
N ALA A 147 -7.21 -6.11 5.64
CA ALA A 147 -6.60 -7.17 6.42
C ALA A 147 -7.61 -8.28 6.78
N ILE A 148 -8.86 -7.90 7.12
CA ILE A 148 -9.96 -8.83 7.41
C ILE A 148 -10.33 -9.64 6.17
N GLU A 149 -10.43 -9.01 4.99
CA GLU A 149 -10.68 -9.71 3.71
C GLU A 149 -9.59 -10.74 3.37
N LEU A 150 -8.38 -10.53 3.88
CA LEU A 150 -7.25 -11.44 3.72
C LEU A 150 -7.13 -12.47 4.84
N GLY A 151 -7.98 -12.41 5.88
CA GLY A 151 -7.89 -13.26 7.07
C GLY A 151 -6.61 -13.03 7.87
N ARG A 152 -6.09 -11.79 7.90
CA ARG A 152 -4.80 -11.45 8.51
C ARG A 152 -4.95 -10.48 9.67
N ASP A 153 -4.17 -10.71 10.72
CA ASP A 153 -3.94 -9.70 11.75
C ASP A 153 -2.99 -8.61 11.23
N ILE A 154 -3.51 -7.39 11.12
CA ILE A 154 -2.76 -6.22 10.66
C ILE A 154 -1.62 -5.85 11.63
N ALA A 155 -1.78 -6.06 12.93
CA ALA A 155 -0.76 -5.71 13.93
C ALA A 155 0.50 -6.59 13.80
N ALA A 156 0.34 -7.81 13.30
CA ALA A 156 1.43 -8.74 13.02
C ALA A 156 2.21 -8.41 11.73
N CYS A 157 1.76 -7.42 10.95
CA CYS A 157 2.37 -7.06 9.68
C CYS A 157 3.46 -5.98 9.82
N THR A 158 4.35 -5.92 8.84
CA THR A 158 5.28 -4.78 8.65
C THR A 158 4.69 -3.82 7.63
N MET A 159 4.60 -2.54 7.98
CA MET A 159 4.11 -1.51 7.06
C MET A 159 5.23 -1.05 6.13
N ILE A 160 4.95 -0.93 4.83
CA ILE A 160 5.87 -0.31 3.87
C ILE A 160 5.22 1.00 3.40
N ALA A 161 5.85 2.13 3.70
CA ALA A 161 5.34 3.45 3.33
C ALA A 161 6.08 3.99 2.10
N PHE A 162 5.35 4.15 1.00
CA PHE A 162 5.82 4.74 -0.25
C PHE A 162 4.70 5.58 -0.89
N GLY A 163 5.06 6.41 -1.87
CA GLY A 163 4.32 7.58 -2.33
C GLY A 163 4.73 8.85 -1.58
N GLY A 164 4.57 10.02 -2.20
CA GLY A 164 5.01 11.29 -1.60
C GLY A 164 4.34 11.62 -0.26
N GLY A 165 3.08 11.21 -0.07
CA GLY A 165 2.31 11.49 1.15
C GLY A 165 2.39 10.41 2.24
N ALA A 166 2.70 9.16 1.89
CA ALA A 166 2.59 8.06 2.86
C ALA A 166 3.55 8.20 4.06
N PRO A 167 4.84 8.57 3.89
CA PRO A 167 5.76 8.76 5.02
C PRO A 167 5.35 9.88 6.00
N LEU A 168 4.50 10.82 5.58
CA LEU A 168 3.94 11.88 6.44
C LEU A 168 2.92 11.34 7.47
N HIS A 169 2.27 10.23 7.13
CA HIS A 169 1.15 9.64 7.88
C HIS A 169 1.49 8.26 8.47
N ALA A 170 2.56 7.61 7.98
CA ALA A 170 2.88 6.22 8.31
C ALA A 170 3.05 5.95 9.80
N CYS A 171 3.70 6.86 10.54
CA CYS A 171 3.89 6.71 11.98
C CYS A 171 2.56 6.65 12.73
N ARG A 172 1.67 7.62 12.49
CA ARG A 172 0.36 7.71 13.15
C ARG A 172 -0.59 6.60 12.69
N LEU A 173 -0.53 6.25 11.40
CA LEU A 173 -1.26 5.09 10.88
C LEU A 173 -0.83 3.80 11.58
N ALA A 174 0.48 3.56 11.72
CA ALA A 174 1.01 2.39 12.41
C ALA A 174 0.53 2.33 13.87
N GLU A 175 0.48 3.47 14.57
CA GLU A 175 -0.14 3.56 15.90
C GLU A 175 -1.57 3.03 15.92
N LYS A 176 -2.43 3.57 15.04
CA LYS A 176 -3.87 3.25 14.95
C LYS A 176 -4.15 1.78 14.61
N VAL A 177 -3.31 1.15 13.79
CA VAL A 177 -3.49 -0.26 13.40
C VAL A 177 -2.65 -1.24 14.20
N GLY A 178 -1.94 -0.79 15.24
CA GLY A 178 -1.14 -1.68 16.10
C GLY A 178 0.16 -2.19 15.47
N VAL A 179 0.56 -1.70 14.29
CA VAL A 179 1.83 -2.07 13.65
C VAL A 179 3.00 -1.50 14.44
N THR A 180 4.02 -2.33 14.65
CA THR A 180 5.23 -1.99 15.41
C THR A 180 6.42 -1.63 14.52
N THR A 181 6.42 -2.06 13.26
CA THR A 181 7.54 -1.86 12.32
C THR A 181 7.05 -1.19 11.03
N VAL A 182 7.67 -0.06 10.69
CA VAL A 182 7.43 0.67 9.44
C VAL A 182 8.73 0.76 8.65
N ILE A 183 8.67 0.49 7.36
CA ILE A 183 9.81 0.61 6.43
C ILE A 183 9.50 1.70 5.41
N VAL A 184 10.38 2.68 5.28
CA VAL A 184 10.36 3.67 4.21
C VAL A 184 11.52 3.37 3.24
N PRO A 185 11.24 2.81 2.06
CA PRO A 185 12.26 2.49 1.06
C PRO A 185 13.00 3.74 0.55
N LYS A 186 14.11 3.55 -0.15
CA LYS A 186 14.74 4.65 -0.92
C LYS A 186 13.84 5.06 -2.08
N GLY A 187 13.76 6.35 -2.36
CA GLY A 187 12.86 6.87 -3.40
C GLY A 187 11.40 6.58 -3.07
N ALA A 188 11.04 6.68 -1.79
CA ALA A 188 9.69 6.40 -1.34
C ALA A 188 8.69 7.28 -2.09
N GLY A 189 9.02 8.55 -2.37
CA GLY A 189 8.15 9.47 -3.10
C GLY A 189 7.73 8.97 -4.49
N VAL A 190 8.62 8.26 -5.19
CA VAL A 190 8.40 7.71 -6.53
C VAL A 190 8.32 6.18 -6.58
N GLY A 191 7.89 5.54 -5.49
CA GLY A 191 7.88 4.09 -5.35
C GLY A 191 7.22 3.31 -6.51
N SER A 192 6.14 3.85 -7.10
CA SER A 192 5.46 3.23 -8.25
C SER A 192 6.33 3.20 -9.52
N ALA A 193 7.09 4.26 -9.80
CA ALA A 193 8.01 4.30 -10.94
C ALA A 193 9.19 3.33 -10.75
N ILE A 194 9.71 3.23 -9.53
CA ILE A 194 10.73 2.23 -9.18
C ILE A 194 10.18 0.82 -9.36
N GLY A 195 8.93 0.58 -8.94
CA GLY A 195 8.23 -0.69 -9.13
C GLY A 195 8.09 -1.04 -10.60
N PHE A 196 7.66 -0.09 -11.44
CA PHE A 196 7.54 -0.26 -12.89
C PHE A 196 8.87 -0.62 -13.55
N LEU A 197 9.94 0.12 -13.25
CA LEU A 197 11.27 -0.13 -13.82
C LEU A 197 11.91 -1.45 -13.35
N ARG A 198 11.48 -1.99 -12.21
CA ARG A 198 11.97 -3.27 -11.65
C ARG A 198 11.06 -4.44 -11.92
N ALA A 199 9.84 -4.21 -12.39
CA ALA A 199 8.88 -5.26 -12.62
C ALA A 199 9.42 -6.19 -13.71
N PRO A 200 9.41 -7.51 -13.50
CA PRO A 200 9.77 -8.42 -14.57
C PRO A 200 8.78 -8.26 -15.71
N VAL A 201 9.27 -8.23 -16.95
CA VAL A 201 8.39 -8.39 -18.12
C VAL A 201 7.59 -9.66 -17.92
N ALA A 202 6.27 -9.56 -17.94
CA ALA A 202 5.37 -10.65 -17.64
C ALA A 202 4.08 -10.54 -18.45
N TYR A 203 3.52 -11.69 -18.80
CA TYR A 203 2.22 -11.79 -19.44
C TYR A 203 1.41 -12.89 -18.76
N GLU A 204 0.20 -12.56 -18.33
CA GLU A 204 -0.74 -13.48 -17.72
C GLU A 204 -1.89 -13.76 -18.68
N ILE A 205 -2.13 -15.04 -18.97
CA ILE A 205 -3.33 -15.49 -19.67
C ILE A 205 -4.22 -16.17 -18.65
N THR A 206 -5.48 -15.74 -18.59
CA THR A 206 -6.52 -16.36 -17.78
C THR A 206 -7.59 -16.95 -18.70
N ARG A 207 -8.07 -18.16 -18.39
CA ARG A 207 -9.22 -18.78 -19.05
C ARG A 207 -10.17 -19.39 -18.02
N SER A 208 -11.47 -19.11 -18.16
CA SER A 208 -12.53 -19.79 -17.41
C SER A 208 -12.69 -21.21 -17.98
N ALA A 209 -12.45 -22.22 -17.15
CA ALA A 209 -12.58 -23.63 -17.53
C ALA A 209 -12.91 -24.46 -16.28
N VAL A 210 -14.21 -24.59 -16.02
CA VAL A 210 -14.73 -25.33 -14.87
C VAL A 210 -14.23 -26.77 -14.91
N THR A 211 -13.54 -27.17 -13.85
CA THR A 211 -12.89 -28.48 -13.71
C THR A 211 -13.15 -29.02 -12.30
N SER A 212 -13.84 -30.15 -12.19
CA SER A 212 -13.95 -30.88 -10.92
C SER A 212 -12.59 -31.41 -10.50
N LEU A 213 -12.23 -31.23 -9.22
CA LEU A 213 -10.98 -31.78 -8.66
C LEU A 213 -11.15 -33.25 -8.22
N GLU A 214 -12.38 -33.71 -8.06
CA GLU A 214 -12.75 -35.10 -7.76
C GLU A 214 -12.66 -35.97 -9.01
N SER A 215 -13.24 -35.52 -10.12
CA SER A 215 -13.22 -36.19 -11.44
C SER A 215 -12.21 -35.53 -12.40
N PHE A 216 -11.02 -35.24 -11.89
CA PHE A 216 -10.01 -34.46 -12.57
C PHE A 216 -9.46 -35.14 -13.84
N ASP A 217 -9.76 -34.58 -15.02
CA ASP A 217 -9.18 -34.99 -16.31
C ASP A 217 -7.87 -34.23 -16.56
N ALA A 218 -6.74 -34.84 -16.21
CA ALA A 218 -5.44 -34.20 -16.39
C ALA A 218 -5.08 -34.00 -17.86
N ARG A 219 -5.58 -34.82 -18.80
CA ARG A 219 -5.29 -34.64 -20.23
C ARG A 219 -5.92 -33.35 -20.74
N ARG A 220 -7.17 -33.08 -20.38
CA ARG A 220 -7.86 -31.82 -20.74
C ARG A 220 -7.17 -30.60 -20.14
N VAL A 221 -6.83 -30.65 -18.85
CA VAL A 221 -6.16 -29.52 -18.17
C VAL A 221 -4.76 -29.29 -18.71
N ASN A 222 -3.98 -30.34 -18.97
CA ASN A 222 -2.66 -30.19 -19.58
C ASN A 222 -2.74 -29.52 -20.96
N ARG A 223 -3.71 -29.90 -21.82
CA ARG A 223 -3.90 -29.23 -23.12
C ARG A 223 -4.22 -27.74 -22.98
N LEU A 224 -5.07 -27.39 -22.02
CA LEU A 224 -5.41 -26.00 -21.71
C LEU A 224 -4.16 -25.22 -21.28
N LEU A 225 -3.42 -25.74 -20.29
CA LEU A 225 -2.22 -25.10 -19.75
C LEU A 225 -1.10 -24.99 -20.78
N ASP A 226 -0.93 -25.99 -21.64
CA ASP A 226 0.07 -25.97 -22.73
C ASP A 226 -0.25 -24.87 -23.74
N SER A 227 -1.52 -24.72 -24.14
CA SER A 227 -1.95 -23.63 -25.02
C SER A 227 -1.68 -22.27 -24.39
N MET A 228 -2.15 -22.05 -23.16
CA MET A 228 -1.94 -20.77 -22.45
C MET A 228 -0.46 -20.47 -22.23
N THR A 229 0.36 -21.48 -21.91
CA THR A 229 1.80 -21.30 -21.72
C THR A 229 2.50 -20.90 -23.01
N ARG A 230 2.13 -21.52 -24.13
CA ARG A 230 2.68 -21.20 -25.46
C ARG A 230 2.34 -19.76 -25.86
N ASP A 231 1.06 -19.39 -25.72
CA ASP A 231 0.56 -18.06 -26.08
C ASP A 231 1.24 -16.98 -25.22
N ALA A 232 1.40 -17.22 -23.91
CA ALA A 232 2.08 -16.29 -23.02
C ALA A 232 3.59 -16.19 -23.27
N ARG A 233 4.25 -17.30 -23.66
CA ARG A 233 5.66 -17.30 -24.07
C ARG A 233 5.89 -16.49 -25.33
N ALA A 234 5.00 -16.58 -26.32
CA ALA A 234 5.11 -15.84 -27.57
C ALA A 234 5.16 -14.31 -27.35
N VAL A 235 4.51 -13.81 -26.29
CA VAL A 235 4.56 -12.38 -25.90
C VAL A 235 5.82 -12.02 -25.13
N VAL A 236 6.25 -12.88 -24.20
CA VAL A 236 7.33 -12.54 -23.25
C VAL A 236 8.73 -12.83 -23.82
N GLU A 237 8.92 -13.97 -24.49
CA GLU A 237 10.23 -14.42 -24.95
C GLU A 237 10.96 -13.43 -25.88
N PRO A 238 10.30 -12.70 -26.79
CA PRO A 238 10.96 -11.66 -27.59
C PRO A 238 11.64 -10.57 -26.73
N ALA A 239 11.10 -10.29 -25.54
CA ALA A 239 11.65 -9.29 -24.62
C ALA A 239 12.78 -9.83 -23.71
N LEU A 240 13.06 -11.14 -23.74
CA LEU A 240 14.05 -11.76 -22.84
C LEU A 240 15.48 -11.77 -23.37
N ALA A 241 15.71 -11.42 -24.64
CA ALA A 241 17.03 -11.42 -25.27
C ALA A 241 17.83 -12.72 -25.00
N GLY A 242 17.16 -13.88 -25.05
CA GLY A 242 17.75 -15.21 -24.82
C GLY A 242 17.78 -15.68 -23.36
N ALA A 243 17.31 -14.88 -22.39
CA ALA A 243 17.18 -15.33 -21.01
C ALA A 243 16.01 -16.34 -20.82
N LYS A 244 16.14 -17.26 -19.86
CA LYS A 244 15.09 -18.24 -19.56
C LYS A 244 13.87 -17.58 -18.89
N ALA A 245 12.69 -17.82 -19.45
CA ALA A 245 11.41 -17.44 -18.85
C ALA A 245 11.07 -18.31 -17.62
N SER A 246 10.43 -17.69 -16.63
CA SER A 246 9.78 -18.35 -15.50
C SER A 246 8.28 -18.48 -15.77
N VAL A 247 7.70 -19.62 -15.42
CA VAL A 247 6.27 -19.90 -15.56
C VAL A 247 5.67 -20.11 -14.17
N GLN A 248 4.47 -19.56 -13.95
CA GLN A 248 3.64 -19.80 -12.77
C GLN A 248 2.24 -20.16 -13.23
N ILE A 249 1.61 -21.12 -12.55
CA ILE A 249 0.25 -21.56 -12.83
C ILE A 249 -0.58 -21.47 -11.55
N ILE A 250 -1.77 -20.88 -11.67
CA ILE A 250 -2.73 -20.71 -10.58
C ILE A 250 -4.08 -21.25 -11.05
N ALA A 251 -4.76 -21.97 -10.17
CA ALA A 251 -6.17 -22.30 -10.30
C ALA A 251 -6.96 -21.53 -9.22
N ASP A 252 -7.98 -20.79 -9.63
CA ASP A 252 -8.94 -20.20 -8.70
C ASP A 252 -10.01 -21.26 -8.43
N CYS A 253 -10.03 -21.79 -7.20
CA CYS A 253 -10.85 -22.93 -6.78
C CYS A 253 -11.91 -22.50 -5.77
N ARG A 254 -13.04 -23.21 -5.73
CA ARG A 254 -14.09 -23.02 -4.74
C ARG A 254 -14.78 -24.33 -4.44
N TYR A 255 -15.51 -24.38 -3.32
CA TYR A 255 -16.50 -25.44 -3.15
C TYR A 255 -17.64 -25.22 -4.15
N VAL A 256 -18.16 -26.32 -4.73
CA VAL A 256 -19.30 -26.26 -5.65
C VAL A 256 -20.47 -25.53 -4.96
N GLY A 257 -21.06 -24.56 -5.66
CA GLY A 257 -22.16 -23.73 -5.15
C GLY A 257 -21.73 -22.46 -4.38
N GLN A 258 -20.44 -22.24 -4.12
CA GLN A 258 -19.97 -21.01 -3.48
C GLN A 258 -19.71 -19.86 -4.47
N GLY A 259 -19.79 -18.63 -3.98
CA GLY A 259 -19.50 -17.41 -4.75
C GLY A 259 -18.05 -16.90 -4.66
N HIS A 260 -17.23 -17.44 -3.75
CA HIS A 260 -15.87 -16.94 -3.49
C HIS A 260 -14.81 -17.99 -3.85
N GLU A 261 -13.74 -17.53 -4.50
CA GLU A 261 -12.65 -18.36 -5.01
C GLU A 261 -11.38 -18.18 -4.17
N ILE A 262 -10.60 -19.25 -4.03
CA ILE A 262 -9.29 -19.28 -3.41
C ILE A 262 -8.25 -19.69 -4.44
N ARG A 263 -7.17 -18.93 -4.48
CA ARG A 263 -6.02 -19.17 -5.35
C ARG A 263 -5.18 -20.35 -4.87
N VAL A 264 -5.05 -21.37 -5.72
CA VAL A 264 -4.22 -22.55 -5.49
C VAL A 264 -3.07 -22.59 -6.48
N SER A 265 -1.85 -22.77 -5.99
CA SER A 265 -0.67 -22.94 -6.84
C SER A 265 -0.65 -24.32 -7.49
N VAL A 266 -0.50 -24.34 -8.81
CA VAL A 266 -0.44 -25.55 -9.62
C VAL A 266 1.02 -25.80 -10.01
N PRO A 267 1.55 -27.03 -9.84
CA PRO A 267 2.93 -27.34 -10.17
C PRO A 267 3.18 -27.22 -11.68
N VAL A 268 4.31 -26.61 -12.05
CA VAL A 268 4.72 -26.44 -13.46
C VAL A 268 5.35 -27.72 -14.00
N ARG A 269 4.52 -28.71 -14.26
CA ARG A 269 4.85 -29.98 -14.92
C ARG A 269 3.59 -30.56 -15.55
N LYS A 270 3.72 -31.63 -16.32
CA LYS A 270 2.56 -32.43 -16.73
C LYS A 270 1.84 -32.94 -15.49
N LEU A 271 0.54 -32.66 -15.41
CA LEU A 271 -0.35 -33.14 -14.37
C LEU A 271 -0.79 -34.57 -14.65
N SER A 272 -1.07 -35.32 -13.60
CA SER A 272 -1.78 -36.61 -13.66
C SER A 272 -3.11 -36.50 -12.93
N ASP A 273 -4.01 -37.47 -13.09
CA ASP A 273 -5.34 -37.42 -12.47
C ASP A 273 -5.26 -37.35 -10.93
N ALA A 274 -4.18 -37.88 -10.35
CA ALA A 274 -3.88 -37.76 -8.92
C ALA A 274 -3.61 -36.33 -8.44
N ASP A 275 -3.31 -35.37 -9.34
CA ASP A 275 -3.15 -33.97 -9.00
C ASP A 275 -4.45 -33.30 -8.55
N GLY A 276 -5.62 -33.79 -9.00
CA GLY A 276 -6.92 -33.29 -8.53
C GLY A 276 -7.02 -33.34 -7.00
N LYS A 277 -6.69 -34.50 -6.41
CA LYS A 277 -6.65 -34.68 -4.94
C LYS A 277 -5.64 -33.75 -4.25
N ARG A 278 -4.47 -33.50 -4.87
CA ARG A 278 -3.44 -32.60 -4.31
C ARG A 278 -3.89 -31.14 -4.34
N LEU A 279 -4.52 -30.72 -5.44
CA LEU A 279 -5.08 -29.37 -5.57
C LEU A 279 -6.23 -29.16 -4.60
N LYS A 280 -7.11 -30.16 -4.42
CA LYS A 280 -8.17 -30.14 -3.40
C LYS A 280 -7.59 -29.97 -2.00
N ALA A 281 -6.59 -30.77 -1.62
CA ALA A 281 -5.96 -30.65 -0.31
C ALA A 281 -5.28 -29.28 -0.10
N ALA A 282 -4.68 -28.71 -1.15
CA ALA A 282 -4.09 -27.36 -1.10
C ALA A 282 -5.15 -26.26 -0.96
N PHE A 283 -6.28 -26.41 -1.66
CA PHE A 283 -7.46 -25.56 -1.50
C PHE A 283 -7.97 -25.62 -0.07
N GLU A 284 -8.30 -26.80 0.45
CA GLU A 284 -8.89 -26.98 1.80
C GLU A 284 -7.98 -26.45 2.90
N LYS A 285 -6.67 -26.67 2.78
CA LYS A 285 -5.68 -26.10 3.71
C LYS A 285 -5.72 -24.57 3.71
N THR A 286 -5.84 -23.96 2.54
CA THR A 286 -5.90 -22.49 2.41
C THR A 286 -7.27 -21.98 2.87
N TYR A 287 -8.34 -22.71 2.57
CA TYR A 287 -9.70 -22.40 3.01
C TYR A 287 -9.80 -22.38 4.53
N GLU A 288 -9.26 -23.40 5.22
CA GLU A 288 -9.20 -23.45 6.68
C GLU A 288 -8.38 -22.31 7.27
N GLN A 289 -7.29 -21.90 6.61
CA GLN A 289 -6.50 -20.74 7.05
C GLN A 289 -7.27 -19.42 6.95
N VAL A 290 -8.13 -19.27 5.93
CA VAL A 290 -8.89 -18.04 5.70
C VAL A 290 -10.17 -18.01 6.53
N TYR A 291 -10.89 -19.13 6.64
CA TYR A 291 -12.25 -19.20 7.23
C TYR A 291 -12.32 -19.96 8.56
N GLY A 292 -11.23 -20.59 9.01
CA GLY A 292 -11.18 -21.31 10.29
C GLY A 292 -11.91 -22.66 10.32
N LEU A 293 -12.48 -23.09 9.19
CA LEU A 293 -13.22 -24.35 9.08
C LEU A 293 -13.01 -25.00 7.72
N ARG A 294 -13.39 -26.28 7.59
CA ARG A 294 -13.54 -26.98 6.31
C ARG A 294 -14.98 -27.45 6.16
N ILE A 295 -15.46 -27.57 4.93
CA ILE A 295 -16.77 -28.15 4.65
C ILE A 295 -16.57 -29.63 4.32
N PRO A 296 -16.93 -30.56 5.23
CA PRO A 296 -16.73 -31.98 4.99
C PRO A 296 -17.59 -32.44 3.81
N ASN A 297 -17.07 -33.40 3.04
CA ASN A 297 -17.75 -34.04 1.92
C ASN A 297 -18.19 -33.12 0.76
N GLN A 298 -17.74 -31.88 0.73
CA GLN A 298 -18.06 -30.96 -0.35
C GLN A 298 -17.07 -31.13 -1.51
N GLU A 299 -17.59 -31.09 -2.73
CA GLU A 299 -16.81 -31.12 -3.96
C GLU A 299 -16.12 -29.77 -4.22
N VAL A 300 -14.94 -29.82 -4.83
CA VAL A 300 -14.15 -28.63 -5.17
C VAL A 300 -13.97 -28.52 -6.67
N GLU A 301 -14.25 -27.34 -7.21
CA GLU A 301 -14.07 -27.04 -8.62
C GLU A 301 -13.05 -25.91 -8.81
N ALA A 302 -12.19 -26.06 -9.82
CA ALA A 302 -11.40 -24.95 -10.35
C ALA A 302 -12.23 -24.24 -11.43
N ILE A 303 -12.53 -22.96 -11.24
CA ILE A 303 -13.34 -22.16 -12.17
C ILE A 303 -12.46 -21.52 -13.23
N THR A 304 -11.30 -21.03 -12.80
CA THR A 304 -10.43 -20.20 -13.61
C THR A 304 -8.99 -20.70 -13.51
N TRP A 305 -8.33 -20.81 -14.66
CA TRP A 305 -6.91 -21.15 -14.74
C TRP A 305 -6.15 -19.94 -15.25
N SER A 306 -5.02 -19.65 -14.61
CA SER A 306 -4.14 -18.55 -14.98
C SER A 306 -2.71 -19.05 -15.16
N VAL A 307 -2.09 -18.70 -16.30
CA VAL A 307 -0.68 -18.95 -16.58
C VAL A 307 0.02 -17.61 -16.71
N THR A 308 1.00 -17.37 -15.85
CA THR A 308 1.88 -16.20 -15.95
C THR A 308 3.25 -16.65 -16.45
N VAL A 309 3.69 -16.08 -17.56
CA VAL A 309 5.07 -16.21 -18.05
C VAL A 309 5.78 -14.90 -17.74
N SER A 310 7.02 -14.96 -17.26
CA SER A 310 7.78 -13.75 -16.90
C SER A 310 9.29 -13.92 -17.07
N SER A 311 10.00 -12.80 -17.22
CA SER A 311 11.45 -12.77 -17.02
C SER A 311 11.83 -13.22 -15.60
N LYS A 312 13.05 -13.71 -15.43
CA LYS A 312 13.55 -14.14 -14.12
C LYS A 312 13.51 -12.96 -13.15
N THR A 313 12.71 -13.06 -12.11
CA THR A 313 12.72 -12.08 -11.02
C THR A 313 14.01 -12.20 -10.23
N GLU A 314 14.79 -11.12 -10.17
CA GLU A 314 15.94 -11.05 -9.28
C GLU A 314 15.47 -11.09 -7.82
N LYS A 315 16.08 -11.96 -7.00
CA LYS A 315 15.79 -11.98 -5.58
C LYS A 315 16.33 -10.69 -4.96
N PRO A 316 15.52 -9.94 -4.21
CA PRO A 316 16.00 -8.73 -3.57
C PRO A 316 17.12 -9.05 -2.59
N ARG A 317 18.16 -8.22 -2.59
CA ARG A 317 19.27 -8.32 -1.63
C ARG A 317 18.71 -8.20 -0.20
N ARG A 318 19.10 -9.10 0.68
CA ARG A 318 18.78 -8.99 2.11
C ARG A 318 19.62 -7.90 2.75
N ALA A 319 19.00 -7.12 3.64
CA ALA A 319 19.74 -6.17 4.46
C ALA A 319 20.69 -6.94 5.39
N ALA A 320 21.98 -6.63 5.31
CA ALA A 320 22.96 -7.05 6.31
C ALA A 320 22.75 -6.27 7.61
N LYS A 321 23.16 -6.86 8.74
CA LYS A 321 23.26 -6.14 10.01
C LYS A 321 24.27 -5.00 9.86
N SER A 322 23.89 -3.81 10.31
CA SER A 322 24.78 -2.63 10.33
C SER A 322 25.19 -2.37 11.78
N ALA A 323 26.46 -2.02 11.99
CA ALA A 323 26.91 -1.51 13.29
C ALA A 323 26.15 -0.22 13.61
N ARG A 324 25.78 -0.03 14.88
CA ARG A 324 25.09 1.19 15.32
C ARG A 324 26.00 2.40 15.10
N ARG A 325 25.43 3.49 14.58
CA ARG A 325 26.12 4.77 14.38
C ARG A 325 25.32 5.89 15.02
N SER A 326 26.00 6.95 15.43
CA SER A 326 25.33 8.20 15.77
C SER A 326 24.64 8.77 14.53
N ALA A 327 23.53 9.47 14.76
CA ALA A 327 22.93 10.30 13.73
C ALA A 327 23.88 11.46 13.36
N PRO A 328 23.81 11.98 12.12
CA PRO A 328 24.45 13.25 11.78
C PRO A 328 23.82 14.39 12.59
N GLN A 329 24.45 15.57 12.58
CA GLN A 329 23.80 16.76 13.12
C GLN A 329 22.54 17.11 12.31
N PRO A 330 21.44 17.54 12.96
CA PRO A 330 20.26 17.99 12.25
C PRO A 330 20.59 19.26 11.45
N ARG A 331 20.07 19.36 10.23
CA ARG A 331 20.30 20.53 9.36
C ARG A 331 19.49 21.75 9.80
N SER A 332 18.35 21.50 10.43
CA SER A 332 17.45 22.54 10.92
C SER A 332 16.51 21.96 11.98
N ARG A 333 15.59 22.79 12.45
CA ARG A 333 14.49 22.36 13.32
C ARG A 333 13.18 22.92 12.78
N ARG A 334 12.09 22.21 13.02
CA ARG A 334 10.75 22.61 12.57
C ARG A 334 9.71 22.25 13.61
N THR A 335 8.80 23.19 13.87
CA THR A 335 7.66 22.93 14.76
C THR A 335 6.68 22.00 14.06
N ILE A 336 6.41 20.85 14.67
CA ILE A 336 5.41 19.88 14.22
C ILE A 336 4.41 19.57 15.32
N TYR A 337 3.19 19.20 14.97
CA TYR A 337 2.26 18.59 15.92
C TYR A 337 2.54 17.10 16.06
N ASP A 338 2.79 16.62 17.28
CA ASP A 338 2.91 15.20 17.60
C ASP A 338 1.61 14.70 18.26
N PRO A 339 0.82 13.84 17.58
CA PRO A 339 -0.46 13.35 18.12
C PRO A 339 -0.32 12.52 19.39
N ALA A 340 0.83 11.86 19.61
CA ALA A 340 1.05 11.04 20.81
C ALA A 340 1.35 11.91 22.04
N LEU A 341 1.95 13.09 21.84
CA LEU A 341 2.18 14.09 22.89
C LEU A 341 1.04 15.11 23.03
N GLY A 342 0.13 15.17 22.05
CA GLY A 342 -0.99 16.11 22.02
C GLY A 342 -0.57 17.58 21.92
N LYS A 343 0.65 17.88 21.46
CA LYS A 343 1.19 19.24 21.42
C LYS A 343 2.14 19.47 20.25
N GLN A 344 2.40 20.75 19.96
CA GLN A 344 3.46 21.14 19.05
C GLN A 344 4.84 20.98 19.71
N VAL A 345 5.79 20.46 18.95
CA VAL A 345 7.18 20.22 19.37
C VAL A 345 8.13 20.74 18.32
N ASN A 346 9.23 21.35 18.75
CA ASN A 346 10.29 21.79 17.86
C ASN A 346 11.21 20.60 17.52
N ALA A 347 10.93 19.91 16.41
CA ALA A 347 11.59 18.67 16.03
C ALA A 347 12.86 18.91 15.19
N PRO A 348 13.97 18.18 15.44
CA PRO A 348 15.14 18.21 14.57
C PRO A 348 14.82 17.62 13.18
N VAL A 349 15.36 18.24 12.14
CA VAL A 349 15.23 17.81 10.74
C VAL A 349 16.57 17.26 10.27
N TYR A 350 16.58 15.97 9.94
CA TYR A 350 17.74 15.28 9.39
C TYR A 350 17.59 15.14 7.89
N TRP A 351 18.68 15.36 7.15
CA TRP A 351 18.71 15.06 5.73
C TRP A 351 19.02 13.59 5.52
N ARG A 352 18.14 12.88 4.81
CA ARG A 352 18.23 11.43 4.64
C ARG A 352 19.59 10.98 4.11
N PHE A 353 20.15 11.71 3.14
CA PHE A 353 21.40 11.34 2.48
C PHE A 353 22.66 11.54 3.34
N ASP A 354 22.55 12.32 4.42
CA ASP A 354 23.61 12.48 5.41
C ASP A 354 23.62 11.31 6.42
N MET A 355 22.49 10.60 6.55
CA MET A 355 22.34 9.46 7.45
C MET A 355 22.94 8.18 6.84
N LYS A 356 24.09 7.74 7.36
CA LYS A 356 24.75 6.51 6.91
C LYS A 356 24.07 5.25 7.49
N PRO A 357 24.20 4.07 6.86
CA PRO A 357 23.73 2.82 7.44
C PRO A 357 24.18 2.61 8.89
N GLY A 358 23.24 2.24 9.75
CA GLY A 358 23.42 2.13 11.20
C GLY A 358 23.08 3.39 11.98
N ALA A 359 22.92 4.55 11.34
CA ALA A 359 22.52 5.79 12.00
C ALA A 359 21.10 5.65 12.56
N SER A 360 20.94 6.00 13.84
CA SER A 360 19.66 5.92 14.55
C SER A 360 19.28 7.25 15.20
N ILE A 361 18.00 7.59 15.15
CA ILE A 361 17.40 8.75 15.83
C ILE A 361 16.18 8.33 16.66
N GLN A 362 15.83 9.15 17.64
CA GLN A 362 14.59 9.02 18.40
C GLN A 362 13.62 10.11 17.96
N GLY A 363 12.33 9.79 17.88
CA GLY A 363 11.29 10.80 17.68
C GLY A 363 11.04 11.62 18.95
N PRO A 364 10.37 12.79 18.86
CA PRO A 364 9.87 13.42 17.63
C PRO A 364 10.99 13.96 16.73
N ALA A 365 10.99 13.58 15.45
CA ALA A 365 11.98 14.01 14.46
C ALA A 365 11.43 13.94 13.03
N ILE A 366 12.09 14.64 12.10
CA ILE A 366 11.79 14.56 10.67
C ILE A 366 13.03 14.04 9.93
N ILE A 367 12.85 13.05 9.05
CA ILE A 367 13.86 12.66 8.06
C ILE A 367 13.36 13.16 6.71
N ALA A 368 14.01 14.18 6.16
CA ALA A 368 13.63 14.82 4.90
C ALA A 368 14.45 14.27 3.71
N GLU A 369 13.80 14.20 2.56
CA GLU A 369 14.39 13.98 1.24
C GLU A 369 13.61 14.81 0.19
N ASP A 370 14.09 14.88 -1.06
CA ASP A 370 13.53 15.79 -2.06
C ASP A 370 12.03 15.53 -2.36
N GLU A 371 11.60 14.27 -2.27
CA GLU A 371 10.28 13.84 -2.72
C GLU A 371 9.27 13.66 -1.57
N THR A 372 9.73 13.61 -0.32
CA THR A 372 8.87 13.34 0.84
C THR A 372 9.56 13.69 2.17
N SER A 373 8.79 13.71 3.25
CA SER A 373 9.31 13.81 4.62
C SER A 373 8.76 12.65 5.43
N THR A 374 9.64 11.93 6.12
CA THR A 374 9.25 10.87 7.05
C THR A 374 9.13 11.46 8.45
N ILE A 375 7.93 11.39 9.02
CA ILE A 375 7.68 11.82 10.39
C ILE A 375 7.96 10.65 11.34
N VAL A 376 8.89 10.86 12.27
CA VAL A 376 9.20 9.91 13.35
C VAL A 376 8.56 10.46 14.62
N GLY A 377 7.40 9.94 15.01
CA GLY A 377 6.66 10.40 16.20
C GLY A 377 7.33 9.98 17.51
N ALA A 378 6.90 10.56 18.64
CA ALA A 378 7.48 10.34 19.96
C ALA A 378 7.59 8.86 20.38
N ARG A 379 6.67 8.02 19.89
CA ARG A 379 6.60 6.59 20.19
C ARG A 379 7.50 5.73 19.29
N PHE A 380 8.27 6.32 18.38
CA PHE A 380 9.10 5.58 17.43
C PHE A 380 10.57 6.00 17.51
N GLY A 381 11.46 5.04 17.30
CA GLY A 381 12.83 5.28 16.89
C GLY A 381 13.00 4.92 15.42
N ALA A 382 13.94 5.56 14.73
CA ALA A 382 14.22 5.29 13.32
C ALA A 382 15.70 4.94 13.12
N THR A 383 15.99 3.95 12.28
CA THR A 383 17.35 3.54 11.92
C THR A 383 17.49 3.35 10.42
N ILE A 384 18.63 3.77 9.86
CA ILE A 384 18.97 3.48 8.46
C ILE A 384 19.59 2.10 8.35
N ASN A 385 18.96 1.17 7.61
CA ASN A 385 19.54 -0.16 7.42
C ASN A 385 20.67 -0.17 6.36
N SER A 386 21.30 -1.32 6.14
CA SER A 386 22.39 -1.48 5.14
C SER A 386 21.98 -1.27 3.68
N LEU A 387 20.68 -1.31 3.37
CA LEU A 387 20.14 -0.95 2.05
C LEU A 387 19.83 0.56 1.97
N GLY A 388 19.91 1.27 3.09
CA GLY A 388 19.57 2.67 3.28
C GLY A 388 18.06 2.94 3.31
N TYR A 389 17.27 1.94 3.72
CA TYR A 389 15.86 2.13 4.04
C TYR A 389 15.76 2.67 5.47
N ILE A 390 14.77 3.53 5.72
CA ILE A 390 14.44 3.94 7.08
C ILE A 390 13.58 2.82 7.66
N VAL A 391 14.00 2.30 8.82
CA VAL A 391 13.23 1.32 9.60
C VAL A 391 12.82 2.03 10.88
N MET A 392 11.52 2.24 11.05
CA MET A 392 10.95 2.78 12.28
C MET A 392 10.40 1.65 13.12
N GLU A 393 10.76 1.64 14.39
CA GLU A 393 10.32 0.65 15.38
C GLU A 393 9.61 1.36 16.52
N ARG A 394 8.43 0.86 16.89
CA ARG A 394 7.66 1.36 18.02
C ARG A 394 8.43 1.05 19.29
N ARG A 395 8.53 2.06 20.15
CA ARG A 395 9.11 1.97 21.48
C ARG A 395 8.04 1.43 22.45
N SER A 396 8.49 0.58 23.37
CA SER A 396 7.67 0.12 24.50
C SER A 396 7.30 1.25 25.44
#